data_AF-A0A955E8N6-F1
#
_entry.id   AF-A0A955E8N6-F1
#
_cell.length_a   1.000
_cell.length_b   1.000
_cell.length_c   1.000
_cell.angle_alpha   90.00
_cell.angle_beta   90.00
_cell.angle_gamma   90.00
#
_symmetry.space_group_name_H-M   'P 1'
#
loop_
_entity.id
_entity.type
_entity.pdbx_description
1 polymer ?
#
loop_
_entity_poly.entity_id
_entity_poly.type
_entity_poly.pdbx_seq_one_letter_code
_entity_poly.pdbx_strand_id
1 'polypeptide(L)'
;MARVFRPECVRCRYDLSGLDEGGVCPECGCAIERSFRRDLPGTPWQRFGGLKGWWGTLVMVCRRPGTLWEVAWIDKRGADSLEITSVFFGVISGLIGVALLGTTRMIREFDDWVTMAGVVIEFLIVSPVLVLLLFVLNGCARAALMLFVRARSGWISAAAAQTVVAHVSTVWVLIVPSVALLTIHRMVARSHGGEVSDVAVLSGIQFLVMDSVRVAGAIVLAAGVGVFVIGLWTGAQPLSESDG
;
A
#
# COMPACT_ATOMS: atom_id res chain seq x y z
N MET A 1 -12.88 25.79 -17.09
CA MET A 1 -14.16 25.07 -16.99
C MET A 1 -14.17 24.25 -15.72
N ALA A 2 -15.03 24.59 -14.75
CA ALA A 2 -15.21 23.78 -13.55
C ALA A 2 -15.97 22.50 -13.93
N ARG A 3 -15.50 21.33 -13.49
CA ARG A 3 -16.26 20.07 -13.70
C ARG A 3 -17.50 20.13 -12.81
N VAL A 4 -18.68 20.05 -13.42
CA VAL A 4 -19.94 19.85 -12.71
C VAL A 4 -19.87 18.48 -12.04
N PHE A 5 -19.96 18.42 -10.72
CA PHE A 5 -20.02 17.18 -9.97
C PHE A 5 -21.36 16.51 -10.24
N ARG A 6 -21.37 15.35 -10.91
CA ARG A 6 -22.57 14.51 -11.02
C ARG A 6 -22.64 13.63 -9.78
N PRO A 7 -23.66 13.79 -8.92
CA PRO A 7 -23.85 12.88 -7.80
C PRO A 7 -24.21 11.49 -8.31
N GLU A 8 -23.53 10.46 -7.84
CA GLU A 8 -23.77 9.06 -8.24
C GLU A 8 -24.00 8.19 -7.01
N CYS A 9 -24.81 7.14 -7.17
CA CYS A 9 -24.97 6.15 -6.13
C CYS A 9 -23.67 5.39 -5.86
N VAL A 10 -23.18 5.39 -4.62
CA VAL A 10 -21.94 4.65 -4.25
C VAL A 10 -22.03 3.15 -4.51
N ARG A 11 -23.23 2.57 -4.46
CA ARG A 11 -23.45 1.13 -4.58
C ARG A 11 -23.58 0.66 -6.02
N CYS A 12 -24.40 1.33 -6.83
CA CYS A 12 -24.72 0.90 -8.20
C CYS A 12 -24.28 1.89 -9.30
N ARG A 13 -23.70 3.04 -8.93
CA ARG A 13 -23.24 4.10 -9.86
C ARG A 13 -24.34 4.80 -10.67
N TYR A 14 -25.61 4.60 -10.31
CA TYR A 14 -26.72 5.35 -10.91
C TYR A 14 -26.56 6.87 -10.71
N ASP A 15 -26.81 7.66 -11.75
CA ASP A 15 -26.77 9.13 -11.69
C ASP A 15 -27.92 9.64 -10.82
N LEU A 16 -27.59 10.33 -9.73
CA LEU A 16 -28.53 10.88 -8.77
C LEU A 16 -28.90 12.34 -9.09
N SER A 17 -28.45 12.87 -10.23
CA SER A 17 -28.75 14.24 -10.64
C SER A 17 -30.25 14.46 -10.76
N GLY A 18 -30.78 15.44 -10.02
CA GLY A 18 -32.20 15.81 -10.06
C GLY A 18 -33.13 14.90 -9.24
N LEU A 19 -32.61 13.89 -8.55
CA LEU A 19 -33.38 13.12 -7.58
C LEU A 19 -33.46 13.84 -6.23
N ASP A 20 -34.53 13.56 -5.47
CA ASP A 20 -34.70 14.04 -4.10
C ASP A 20 -33.61 13.48 -3.17
N GLU A 21 -32.93 14.34 -2.39
CA GLU A 21 -31.86 13.93 -1.49
C GLU A 21 -32.36 12.99 -0.38
N GLY A 22 -33.64 13.12 0.01
CA GLY A 22 -34.31 12.24 0.97
C GLY A 22 -34.81 10.91 0.37
N GLY A 23 -34.69 10.73 -0.95
CA GLY A 23 -35.18 9.57 -1.66
C GLY A 23 -34.28 8.33 -1.55
N VAL A 24 -34.64 7.30 -2.30
CA VAL A 24 -33.83 6.09 -2.51
C VAL A 24 -33.38 5.99 -3.95
N CYS A 25 -32.20 5.44 -4.18
CA CYS A 25 -31.69 5.13 -5.49
C CYS A 25 -32.62 4.12 -6.19
N PRO A 26 -33.12 4.41 -7.40
CA PRO A 26 -34.10 3.56 -8.07
C PRO A 26 -33.56 2.18 -8.46
N GLU A 27 -32.24 2.05 -8.67
CA GLU A 27 -31.65 0.77 -9.07
C GLU A 27 -31.40 -0.19 -7.90
N CYS A 28 -30.94 0.34 -6.76
CA CYS A 28 -30.45 -0.51 -5.66
C CYS A 28 -31.20 -0.29 -4.33
N GLY A 29 -32.15 0.64 -4.29
CA GLY A 29 -32.90 1.01 -3.09
C GLY A 29 -32.08 1.68 -1.98
N CYS A 30 -30.80 1.99 -2.22
CA CYS A 30 -29.95 2.66 -1.23
C CYS A 30 -30.41 4.11 -1.04
N ALA A 31 -30.53 4.59 0.21
CA ALA A 31 -30.84 5.99 0.49
C ALA A 31 -29.86 6.93 -0.24
N ILE A 32 -30.39 7.99 -0.84
CA ILE A 32 -29.61 8.97 -1.61
C ILE A 32 -28.66 9.74 -0.70
N GLU A 33 -29.11 10.13 0.50
CA GLU A 33 -28.27 10.59 1.62
C GLU A 33 -26.98 9.75 1.77
N ARG A 34 -27.13 8.43 1.90
CA ARG A 34 -25.99 7.50 2.08
C ARG A 34 -25.14 7.33 0.84
N SER A 35 -25.64 7.78 -0.30
CA SER A 35 -24.94 7.76 -1.58
C SER A 35 -24.06 8.98 -1.79
N PHE A 36 -24.25 10.04 -1.02
CA PHE A 36 -23.32 11.17 -1.05
C PHE A 36 -22.04 10.83 -0.28
N ARG A 37 -20.90 10.81 -0.98
CA ARG A 37 -19.57 10.58 -0.38
C ARG A 37 -19.11 11.63 0.65
N ARG A 38 -19.93 12.65 0.94
CA ARG A 38 -19.58 13.71 1.90
C ARG A 38 -19.52 13.21 3.35
N ASP A 39 -20.27 12.15 3.66
CA ASP A 39 -20.41 11.65 5.03
C ASP A 39 -19.66 10.34 5.29
N LEU A 40 -18.71 9.99 4.42
CA LEU A 40 -17.82 8.87 4.71
C LEU A 40 -17.11 9.14 6.04
N PRO A 41 -16.95 8.15 6.94
CA PRO A 41 -16.31 8.40 8.21
C PRO A 41 -14.80 8.67 8.07
N GLY A 42 -14.20 8.37 6.92
CA GLY A 42 -12.77 8.52 6.69
C GLY A 42 -11.95 7.37 7.29
N THR A 43 -10.76 7.14 6.74
CA THR A 43 -9.80 6.20 7.34
C THR A 43 -9.31 6.71 8.70
N PRO A 44 -8.76 5.85 9.58
CA PRO A 44 -8.21 6.31 10.85
C PRO A 44 -7.19 7.44 10.70
N TRP A 45 -6.39 7.44 9.63
CA TRP A 45 -5.49 8.54 9.31
C TRP A 45 -6.24 9.83 8.97
N GLN A 46 -7.27 9.73 8.13
CA GLN A 46 -8.06 10.91 7.74
C GLN A 46 -8.80 11.55 8.92
N ARG A 47 -9.20 10.76 9.92
CA ARG A 47 -9.89 11.26 11.12
C ARG A 47 -8.96 11.86 12.18
N PHE A 48 -7.84 11.19 12.45
CA PHE A 48 -7.01 11.51 13.62
C PHE A 48 -5.62 12.03 13.26
N GLY A 49 -5.12 11.74 12.06
CA GLY A 49 -3.73 11.94 11.68
C GLY A 49 -2.74 11.22 12.61
N GLY A 50 -1.46 11.57 12.46
CA GLY A 50 -0.38 11.16 13.36
C GLY A 50 -0.18 9.64 13.49
N LEU A 51 0.63 9.24 14.46
CA LEU A 51 1.01 7.82 14.64
C LEU A 51 -0.20 6.91 14.90
N LYS A 52 -1.18 7.36 15.70
CA LYS A 52 -2.40 6.60 16.01
C LYS A 52 -3.26 6.38 14.76
N GLY A 53 -3.47 7.43 13.97
CA GLY A 53 -4.22 7.32 12.71
C GLY A 53 -3.49 6.47 11.68
N TRP A 54 -2.16 6.56 11.62
CA TRP A 54 -1.33 5.77 10.73
C TRP A 54 -1.41 4.28 11.06
N TRP A 55 -1.20 3.93 12.33
CA TRP A 55 -1.29 2.54 12.80
C TRP A 55 -2.70 1.96 12.59
N GLY A 56 -3.75 2.74 12.92
CA GLY A 56 -5.12 2.31 12.65
C GLY A 56 -5.39 2.05 11.17
N THR A 57 -4.80 2.85 10.28
CA THR A 57 -4.91 2.68 8.83
C THR A 57 -4.17 1.44 8.36
N LEU A 58 -2.95 1.21 8.84
CA LEU A 58 -2.19 -0.01 8.56
C LEU A 58 -2.96 -1.27 9.00
N VAL A 59 -3.47 -1.27 10.23
CA VAL A 59 -4.28 -2.39 10.75
C VAL A 59 -5.53 -2.62 9.89
N MET A 60 -6.19 -1.56 9.44
CA MET A 60 -7.36 -1.65 8.55
C MET A 60 -6.97 -2.24 7.19
N VAL A 61 -5.89 -1.76 6.57
CA VAL A 61 -5.35 -2.28 5.30
C VAL A 61 -5.06 -3.78 5.40
N CYS A 62 -4.43 -4.21 6.49
CA CYS A 62 -4.07 -5.62 6.68
C CYS A 62 -5.27 -6.53 7.00
N ARG A 63 -6.23 -6.07 7.80
CA ARG A 63 -7.34 -6.92 8.27
C ARG A 63 -8.55 -6.91 7.36
N ARG A 64 -8.87 -5.78 6.73
CA ARG A 64 -10.11 -5.56 5.96
C ARG A 64 -9.88 -4.58 4.80
N PRO A 65 -9.11 -4.97 3.77
CA PRO A 65 -8.76 -4.07 2.67
C PRO A 65 -9.99 -3.59 1.87
N GLY A 66 -11.07 -4.39 1.80
CA GLY A 66 -12.32 -3.97 1.15
C GLY A 66 -12.98 -2.78 1.85
N THR A 67 -13.06 -2.82 3.19
CA THR A 67 -13.65 -1.75 4.00
C THR A 67 -12.89 -0.43 3.88
N LEU A 68 -11.58 -0.47 3.58
CA LEU A 68 -10.79 0.75 3.38
C LEU A 68 -11.40 1.64 2.29
N TRP A 69 -11.79 1.04 1.16
CA TRP A 69 -12.32 1.78 0.02
C TRP A 69 -13.77 2.22 0.21
N GLU A 70 -14.49 1.59 1.13
CA GLU A 70 -15.84 1.97 1.52
C GLU A 70 -15.84 3.21 2.43
N VAL A 71 -14.79 3.40 3.25
CA VAL A 71 -14.74 4.48 4.24
C VAL A 71 -13.79 5.63 3.86
N ALA A 72 -12.85 5.42 2.93
CA ALA A 72 -11.89 6.44 2.54
C ALA A 72 -12.56 7.54 1.69
N TRP A 73 -12.42 8.80 2.13
CA TRP A 73 -12.77 9.94 1.28
C TRP A 73 -11.57 10.42 0.47
N ILE A 74 -11.82 11.28 -0.51
CA ILE A 74 -10.77 11.86 -1.34
C ILE A 74 -10.25 13.12 -0.64
N ASP A 75 -9.06 13.05 -0.06
CA ASP A 75 -8.38 14.19 0.54
C ASP A 75 -6.92 14.22 0.10
N LYS A 76 -6.59 15.21 -0.74
CA LYS A 76 -5.24 15.38 -1.29
C LYS A 76 -4.20 15.66 -0.21
N ARG A 77 -4.52 16.52 0.77
CA ARG A 77 -3.55 16.91 1.81
C ARG A 77 -3.31 15.75 2.78
N GLY A 78 -4.38 15.09 3.20
CA GLY A 78 -4.29 13.88 4.02
C GLY A 78 -3.52 12.76 3.33
N ALA A 79 -3.73 12.57 2.02
CA ALA A 79 -3.00 11.57 1.23
C ALA A 79 -1.50 11.87 1.16
N ASP A 80 -1.09 13.11 0.86
CA ASP A 80 0.34 13.47 0.81
C ASP A 80 1.03 13.25 2.16
N SER A 81 0.37 13.64 3.26
CA SER A 81 0.92 13.45 4.60
C SER A 81 1.00 11.97 5.00
N LEU A 82 0.01 11.15 4.63
CA LEU A 82 0.04 9.70 4.87
C LEU A 82 1.19 9.04 4.11
N GLU A 83 1.38 9.45 2.86
CA GLU A 83 2.42 8.91 2.00
C GLU A 83 3.81 9.17 2.57
N ILE A 84 4.10 10.43 2.91
CA ILE A 84 5.38 10.84 3.51
C ILE A 84 5.61 10.06 4.81
N THR A 85 4.59 9.98 5.66
CA THR A 85 4.65 9.26 6.94
C THR A 85 4.92 7.77 6.74
N SER A 86 4.29 7.17 5.75
CA SER A 86 4.45 5.75 5.43
C SER A 86 5.83 5.43 4.86
N VAL A 87 6.35 6.28 3.97
CA VAL A 87 7.72 6.18 3.48
C VAL A 87 8.72 6.33 4.63
N PHE A 88 8.51 7.31 5.51
CA PHE A 88 9.35 7.53 6.69
C PHE A 88 9.40 6.29 7.61
N PHE A 89 8.24 5.70 7.95
CA PHE A 89 8.22 4.46 8.75
C PHE A 89 8.79 3.25 7.99
N GLY A 90 8.59 3.18 6.67
CA GLY A 90 9.23 2.16 5.83
C GLY A 90 10.76 2.25 5.87
N VAL A 91 11.31 3.46 5.83
CA VAL A 91 12.74 3.71 5.99
C VAL A 91 13.21 3.26 7.37
N ILE A 92 12.59 3.73 8.45
CA ILE A 92 12.96 3.33 9.83
C ILE A 92 12.96 1.80 9.97
N SER A 93 11.92 1.15 9.48
CA SER A 93 11.81 -0.30 9.54
C SER A 93 12.94 -1.02 8.78
N GLY A 94 13.36 -0.49 7.63
CA GLY A 94 14.51 -1.02 6.92
C GLY A 94 15.85 -0.73 7.58
N LEU A 95 16.02 0.43 8.22
CA LEU A 95 17.20 0.71 9.03
C LEU A 95 17.33 -0.27 10.19
N ILE A 96 16.20 -0.61 10.84
CA ILE A 96 16.16 -1.66 11.85
C ILE A 96 16.59 -3.00 11.24
N GLY A 97 16.07 -3.36 10.06
CA GLY A 97 16.46 -4.58 9.35
C GLY A 97 17.96 -4.65 9.03
N VAL A 98 18.54 -3.56 8.54
CA VAL A 98 19.99 -3.44 8.26
C VAL A 98 20.80 -3.53 9.56
N ALA A 99 20.37 -2.84 10.62
CA ALA A 99 21.02 -2.89 11.92
C ALA A 99 21.02 -4.31 12.49
N LEU A 100 19.90 -5.02 12.42
CA LEU A 100 19.80 -6.43 12.83
C LEU A 100 20.73 -7.33 12.01
N LEU A 101 20.84 -7.11 10.70
CA LEU A 101 21.78 -7.85 9.86
C LEU A 101 23.23 -7.56 10.27
N GLY A 102 23.58 -6.29 10.51
CA GLY A 102 24.90 -5.88 10.97
C GLY A 102 25.27 -6.48 12.33
N THR A 103 24.35 -6.48 13.30
CA THR A 103 24.60 -7.08 14.61
C THR A 103 24.81 -8.59 14.53
N THR A 104 24.08 -9.30 13.66
CA THR A 104 24.33 -10.75 13.47
C THR A 104 25.72 -11.05 12.90
N ARG A 105 26.28 -10.16 12.08
CA ARG A 105 27.66 -10.28 11.59
C ARG A 105 28.66 -9.96 12.69
N MET A 106 28.46 -8.87 13.43
CA MET A 106 29.35 -8.50 14.54
C MET A 106 29.43 -9.59 15.61
N ILE A 107 28.31 -10.22 15.97
CA ILE A 107 28.30 -11.33 16.95
C ILE A 107 29.17 -12.52 16.49
N ARG A 108 29.31 -12.75 15.17
CA ARG A 108 30.11 -13.86 14.63
C ARG A 108 31.61 -13.53 14.53
N GLU A 109 31.96 -12.26 14.40
CA GLU A 109 33.31 -11.79 14.03
C GLU A 109 33.79 -10.69 15.00
N PHE A 110 33.50 -10.84 16.29
CA PHE A 110 33.53 -9.75 17.28
C PHE A 110 34.91 -9.12 17.54
N ASP A 111 36.00 -9.73 17.08
CA ASP A 111 37.38 -9.28 17.35
C ASP A 111 38.00 -8.39 16.26
N ASP A 112 37.31 -8.14 15.13
CA ASP A 112 37.89 -7.39 14.02
C ASP A 112 37.29 -5.98 13.88
N TRP A 113 38.13 -4.95 14.08
CA TRP A 113 37.75 -3.55 13.85
C TRP A 113 37.35 -3.31 12.38
N VAL A 114 37.87 -4.12 11.44
CA VAL A 114 37.49 -4.08 10.03
C VAL A 114 36.02 -4.48 9.86
N THR A 115 35.53 -5.48 10.60
CA THR A 115 34.11 -5.87 10.58
C THR A 115 33.23 -4.75 11.13
N MET A 116 33.63 -4.11 12.22
CA MET A 116 32.89 -2.96 12.77
C MET A 116 32.83 -1.79 11.78
N ALA A 117 33.96 -1.42 11.17
CA ALA A 117 34.02 -0.39 10.14
C ALA A 117 33.16 -0.76 8.92
N GLY A 118 33.18 -2.02 8.50
CA GLY A 118 32.35 -2.55 7.42
C GLY A 118 30.86 -2.39 7.69
N VAL A 119 30.38 -2.71 8.91
CA VAL A 119 28.97 -2.55 9.29
C VAL A 119 28.55 -1.08 9.31
N VAL A 120 29.41 -0.19 9.80
CA VAL A 120 29.13 1.26 9.79
C VAL A 120 29.05 1.80 8.37
N ILE A 121 29.99 1.42 7.49
CA ILE A 121 30.00 1.81 6.08
C ILE A 121 28.76 1.25 5.36
N GLU A 122 28.42 -0.01 5.58
CA GLU A 122 27.21 -0.64 5.04
C GLU A 122 25.97 0.14 5.47
N PHE A 123 25.85 0.49 6.76
CA PHE A 123 24.74 1.31 7.24
C PHE A 123 24.70 2.68 6.55
N LEU A 124 25.82 3.39 6.46
CA LEU A 124 25.89 4.73 5.85
C LEU A 124 25.56 4.72 4.34
N ILE A 125 25.85 3.64 3.63
CA ILE A 125 25.58 3.51 2.19
C ILE A 125 24.19 2.94 1.93
N VAL A 126 23.79 1.87 2.62
CA VAL A 126 22.51 1.16 2.38
C VAL A 126 21.33 2.04 2.79
N SER A 127 21.46 2.82 3.86
CA SER A 127 20.40 3.71 4.37
C SER A 127 19.90 4.72 3.32
N PRO A 128 20.74 5.59 2.75
CA PRO A 128 20.29 6.56 1.73
C PRO A 128 19.83 5.88 0.45
N VAL A 129 20.44 4.76 0.07
CA VAL A 129 20.00 3.96 -1.10
C VAL A 129 18.60 3.41 -0.89
N LEU A 130 18.29 2.89 0.31
CA LEU A 130 16.96 2.39 0.65
C LEU A 130 15.91 3.51 0.64
N VAL A 131 16.23 4.67 1.21
CA VAL A 131 15.36 5.85 1.17
C VAL A 131 15.05 6.23 -0.27
N LEU A 132 16.10 6.40 -1.09
CA LEU A 132 15.97 6.75 -2.50
C LEU A 132 15.12 5.72 -3.26
N LEU A 133 15.37 4.42 -3.02
CA LEU A 133 14.63 3.34 -3.64
C LEU A 133 13.13 3.40 -3.29
N LEU A 134 12.78 3.57 -2.02
CA LEU A 134 11.37 3.67 -1.60
C LEU A 134 10.68 4.89 -2.23
N PHE A 135 11.35 6.04 -2.29
CA PHE A 135 10.83 7.22 -2.97
C PHE A 135 10.64 7.00 -4.47
N VAL A 136 11.61 6.38 -5.15
CA VAL A 136 11.54 6.07 -6.58
C VAL A 136 10.39 5.09 -6.86
N LEU A 137 10.29 3.99 -6.11
CA LEU A 137 9.22 3.01 -6.29
C LEU A 137 7.84 3.63 -6.07
N ASN A 138 7.68 4.47 -5.04
CA ASN A 138 6.41 5.15 -4.78
C ASN A 138 6.09 6.18 -5.86
N GLY A 139 7.10 6.91 -6.34
CA GLY A 139 7.00 7.84 -7.48
C GLY A 139 6.60 7.13 -8.78
N CYS A 140 7.19 5.97 -9.07
CA CYS A 140 6.83 5.13 -10.22
C CYS A 140 5.39 4.63 -10.11
N ALA A 141 4.95 4.15 -8.95
CA ALA A 141 3.57 3.71 -8.72
C ALA A 141 2.57 4.85 -8.93
N ARG A 142 2.88 6.04 -8.40
CA ARG A 142 2.10 7.26 -8.62
C ARG A 142 2.04 7.63 -10.11
N ALA A 143 3.18 7.66 -10.79
CA ALA A 143 3.25 8.01 -12.21
C ALA A 143 2.46 7.02 -13.08
N ALA A 144 2.60 5.72 -12.84
CA ALA A 144 1.87 4.68 -13.56
C ALA A 144 0.36 4.82 -13.37
N LEU A 145 -0.11 5.04 -12.13
CA LEU A 145 -1.53 5.24 -11.85
C LEU A 145 -2.07 6.52 -12.49
N MET A 146 -1.28 7.60 -12.50
CA MET A 146 -1.65 8.86 -13.14
C MET A 146 -1.70 8.76 -14.66
N LEU A 147 -0.77 8.02 -15.28
CA LEU A 147 -0.81 7.72 -16.71
C LEU A 147 -2.05 6.89 -17.05
N PHE A 148 -2.37 5.88 -16.23
CA PHE A 148 -3.57 5.08 -16.38
C PHE A 148 -4.85 5.92 -16.29
N VAL A 149 -4.96 6.79 -15.28
CA VAL A 149 -6.09 7.71 -15.11
C VAL A 149 -6.23 8.67 -16.30
N ARG A 150 -5.12 9.15 -16.86
CA ARG A 150 -5.14 10.00 -18.06
C ARG A 150 -5.59 9.23 -19.30
N ALA A 151 -5.15 7.98 -19.46
CA ALA A 151 -5.53 7.13 -20.57
C ALA A 151 -7.02 6.70 -20.50
N ARG A 152 -7.60 6.62 -19.29
CA ARG A 152 -9.00 6.23 -19.03
C ARG A 152 -9.80 7.43 -18.51
N SER A 153 -9.92 8.48 -19.32
CA SER A 153 -10.61 9.72 -18.94
C SER A 153 -12.01 9.44 -18.38
N GLY A 154 -12.24 9.81 -17.11
CA GLY A 154 -13.56 9.78 -16.48
C GLY A 154 -13.72 8.76 -15.36
N TRP A 155 -12.84 7.75 -15.25
CA TRP A 155 -13.04 6.66 -14.29
C TRP A 155 -12.68 7.01 -12.84
N ILE A 156 -11.54 7.66 -12.64
CA ILE A 156 -11.01 7.98 -11.31
C ILE A 156 -10.42 9.39 -11.34
N SER A 157 -10.64 10.18 -10.29
CA SER A 157 -10.03 11.51 -10.17
C SER A 157 -8.55 11.39 -9.77
N ALA A 158 -7.72 12.36 -10.18
CA ALA A 158 -6.31 12.40 -9.78
C ALA A 158 -6.12 12.34 -8.25
N ALA A 159 -7.02 12.99 -7.49
CA ALA A 159 -6.98 12.98 -6.03
C ALA A 159 -7.36 11.60 -5.44
N ALA A 160 -8.30 10.88 -6.07
CA ALA A 160 -8.61 9.50 -5.67
C ALA A 160 -7.42 8.58 -5.94
N ALA A 161 -6.78 8.70 -7.10
CA ALA A 161 -5.57 7.93 -7.43
C ALA A 161 -4.44 8.20 -6.42
N GLN A 162 -4.22 9.46 -6.05
CA GLN A 162 -3.23 9.83 -5.03
C GLN A 162 -3.58 9.25 -3.66
N THR A 163 -4.88 9.24 -3.29
CA THR A 163 -5.35 8.61 -2.05
C THR A 163 -5.05 7.10 -2.06
N VAL A 164 -5.24 6.42 -3.20
CA VAL A 164 -4.90 4.99 -3.35
C VAL A 164 -3.41 4.76 -3.10
N VAL A 165 -2.54 5.52 -3.78
CA VAL A 165 -1.07 5.40 -3.65
C VAL A 165 -0.63 5.63 -2.21
N ALA A 166 -1.17 6.65 -1.55
CA ALA A 166 -0.84 6.98 -0.17
C ALA A 166 -1.22 5.87 0.82
N HIS A 167 -2.32 5.16 0.60
CA HIS A 167 -2.70 4.04 1.47
C HIS A 167 -1.89 2.78 1.15
N VAL A 168 -1.58 2.51 -0.12
CA VAL A 168 -0.72 1.38 -0.51
C VAL A 168 0.69 1.52 0.05
N SER A 169 1.22 2.75 0.12
CA SER A 169 2.56 2.98 0.67
C SER A 169 2.69 2.65 2.15
N THR A 170 1.58 2.55 2.91
CA THR A 170 1.60 2.09 4.31
C THR A 170 2.20 0.68 4.46
N VAL A 171 2.12 -0.14 3.42
CA VAL A 171 2.58 -1.54 3.44
C VAL A 171 4.12 -1.65 3.39
N TRP A 172 4.84 -0.58 3.04
CA TRP A 172 6.31 -0.58 3.03
C TRP A 172 6.91 -0.97 4.39
N VAL A 173 6.27 -0.57 5.48
CA VAL A 173 6.69 -0.93 6.85
C VAL A 173 6.65 -2.43 7.14
N LEU A 174 5.91 -3.20 6.34
CA LEU A 174 5.83 -4.67 6.46
C LEU A 174 6.76 -5.35 5.47
N ILE A 175 6.84 -4.83 4.25
CA ILE A 175 7.62 -5.43 3.15
C ILE A 175 9.12 -5.37 3.46
N VAL A 176 9.62 -4.18 3.81
CA VAL A 176 11.05 -3.96 4.00
C VAL A 176 11.65 -4.86 5.09
N PRO A 177 11.10 -4.93 6.33
CA PRO A 177 11.67 -5.82 7.35
C PRO A 177 11.50 -7.29 7.00
N SER A 178 10.42 -7.68 6.31
CA SER A 178 10.22 -9.07 5.86
C SER A 178 11.31 -9.52 4.89
N VAL A 179 11.71 -8.65 3.95
CA VAL A 179 12.82 -8.91 3.03
C VAL A 179 14.15 -8.99 3.77
N ALA A 180 14.38 -8.11 4.74
CA ALA A 180 15.60 -8.16 5.58
C ALA A 180 15.68 -9.47 6.37
N LEU A 181 14.60 -9.87 7.05
CA LEU A 181 14.53 -11.14 7.80
C LEU A 181 14.74 -12.35 6.89
N LEU A 182 14.15 -12.37 5.69
CA LEU A 182 14.38 -13.44 4.71
C LEU A 182 15.84 -13.53 4.30
N THR A 183 16.50 -12.39 4.15
CA THR A 183 17.91 -12.30 3.77
C THR A 183 18.80 -12.84 4.88
N ILE A 184 18.59 -12.39 6.13
CA ILE A 184 19.28 -12.90 7.33
C ILE A 184 19.13 -14.42 7.40
N HIS A 185 17.90 -14.92 7.28
CA HIS A 185 17.62 -16.35 7.33
C HIS A 185 18.39 -17.13 6.25
N ARG A 186 18.39 -16.65 5.00
CA ARG A 186 19.14 -17.30 3.91
C ARG A 186 20.65 -17.30 4.16
N MET A 187 21.20 -16.24 4.75
CA MET A 187 22.62 -16.18 5.11
C MET A 187 22.96 -17.20 6.20
N VAL A 188 22.12 -17.31 7.24
CA VAL A 188 22.29 -18.30 8.32
C VAL A 188 22.18 -19.72 7.79
N ALA A 189 21.21 -20.01 6.92
CA ALA A 189 21.04 -21.35 6.34
C ALA A 189 22.26 -21.78 5.50
N ARG A 190 22.85 -20.86 4.73
CA ARG A 190 24.05 -21.15 3.92
C ARG A 190 25.29 -21.41 4.78
N SER A 191 25.41 -20.78 5.95
CA SER A 191 26.60 -20.95 6.80
C SER A 191 26.65 -22.31 7.52
N HIS A 192 25.54 -23.05 7.59
CA HIS A 192 25.46 -24.34 8.29
C HIS A 192 25.66 -25.57 7.38
N GLY A 193 26.26 -25.41 6.20
CA GLY A 193 26.80 -26.55 5.43
C GLY A 193 25.79 -27.55 4.85
N GLY A 194 24.49 -27.21 4.77
CA GLY A 194 23.50 -28.04 4.07
C GLY A 194 23.00 -29.28 4.83
N GLU A 195 23.55 -29.62 5.99
CA GLU A 195 23.02 -30.66 6.88
C GLU A 195 22.09 -30.05 7.93
N VAL A 196 20.93 -29.55 7.52
CA VAL A 196 19.87 -29.16 8.47
C VAL A 196 18.68 -30.08 8.24
N SER A 197 18.68 -31.22 8.90
CA SER A 197 17.54 -32.15 8.98
C SER A 197 16.38 -31.62 9.83
N ASP A 198 16.50 -30.44 10.45
CA ASP A 198 15.42 -29.68 11.09
C ASP A 198 14.59 -28.86 10.08
N VAL A 199 14.35 -29.44 8.90
CA VAL A 199 13.64 -28.83 7.77
C VAL A 199 12.20 -28.45 8.11
N ALA A 200 11.55 -29.08 9.10
CA ALA A 200 10.12 -28.89 9.36
C ALA A 200 9.75 -27.55 10.03
N VAL A 201 10.60 -27.01 10.91
CA VAL A 201 10.38 -25.69 11.53
C VAL A 201 10.85 -24.57 10.59
N LEU A 202 11.95 -24.82 9.88
CA LEU A 202 12.52 -23.90 8.88
C LEU A 202 11.67 -23.78 7.61
N SER A 203 11.01 -24.86 7.16
CA SER A 203 10.05 -24.81 6.06
C SER A 203 8.83 -23.98 6.43
N GLY A 204 8.38 -24.00 7.68
CA GLY A 204 7.25 -23.19 8.15
C GLY A 204 7.52 -21.69 8.05
N ILE A 205 8.69 -21.23 8.47
CA ILE A 205 9.08 -19.81 8.42
C ILE A 205 9.46 -19.38 7.00
N GLN A 206 10.18 -20.22 6.24
CA GLN A 206 10.42 -19.95 4.81
C GLN A 206 9.12 -19.93 4.01
N PHE A 207 8.15 -20.81 4.31
CA PHE A 207 6.84 -20.77 3.68
C PHE A 207 6.11 -19.49 4.07
N LEU A 208 6.09 -19.10 5.36
CA LEU A 208 5.44 -17.88 5.79
C LEU A 208 6.07 -16.61 5.17
N VAL A 209 7.40 -16.56 5.04
CA VAL A 209 8.11 -15.37 4.55
C VAL A 209 8.22 -15.34 3.02
N MET A 210 8.41 -16.49 2.36
CA MET A 210 8.31 -16.55 0.90
C MET A 210 6.87 -16.44 0.42
N ASP A 211 5.88 -16.95 1.14
CA ASP A 211 4.50 -16.53 0.92
C ASP A 211 4.40 -15.05 1.21
N SER A 212 4.87 -14.50 2.33
CA SER A 212 4.74 -13.06 2.58
C SER A 212 5.41 -12.17 1.51
N VAL A 213 6.51 -12.59 0.88
CA VAL A 213 7.20 -11.84 -0.20
C VAL A 213 6.61 -12.17 -1.57
N ARG A 214 6.14 -13.39 -1.83
CA ARG A 214 5.38 -13.72 -3.04
C ARG A 214 3.97 -13.18 -2.98
N VAL A 215 3.38 -13.05 -1.80
CA VAL A 215 2.09 -12.47 -1.46
C VAL A 215 2.23 -10.97 -1.37
N ALA A 216 3.28 -10.37 -0.80
CA ALA A 216 3.50 -8.93 -0.91
C ALA A 216 3.90 -8.54 -2.33
N GLY A 217 4.76 -9.32 -2.98
CA GLY A 217 5.11 -9.19 -4.38
C GLY A 217 3.89 -9.39 -5.27
N ALA A 218 3.05 -10.40 -5.03
CA ALA A 218 1.77 -10.60 -5.71
C ALA A 218 0.65 -9.71 -5.16
N ILE A 219 0.77 -9.01 -4.05
CA ILE A 219 -0.19 -7.99 -3.59
C ILE A 219 0.24 -6.65 -4.16
N VAL A 220 1.51 -6.35 -4.35
CA VAL A 220 1.95 -5.15 -5.07
C VAL A 220 1.74 -5.39 -6.57
N LEU A 221 2.11 -6.56 -7.06
CA LEU A 221 1.88 -6.97 -8.44
C LEU A 221 0.41 -7.26 -8.69
N ALA A 222 -0.40 -7.84 -7.79
CA ALA A 222 -1.85 -8.03 -7.98
C ALA A 222 -2.73 -7.00 -7.26
N ALA A 223 -2.20 -5.98 -6.59
CA ALA A 223 -2.90 -4.70 -6.41
C ALA A 223 -2.57 -3.80 -7.59
N GLY A 224 -1.35 -3.83 -8.15
CA GLY A 224 -1.06 -3.20 -9.43
C GLY A 224 -1.87 -3.84 -10.56
N VAL A 225 -1.76 -5.16 -10.71
CA VAL A 225 -2.48 -6.00 -11.68
C VAL A 225 -3.93 -6.23 -11.26
N GLY A 226 -4.29 -6.23 -9.98
CA GLY A 226 -5.70 -6.36 -9.56
C GLY A 226 -6.45 -5.04 -9.60
N VAL A 227 -5.85 -3.88 -9.33
CA VAL A 227 -6.45 -2.59 -9.70
C VAL A 227 -6.59 -2.51 -11.22
N PHE A 228 -5.62 -3.04 -11.97
CA PHE A 228 -5.68 -3.15 -13.43
C PHE A 228 -6.74 -4.16 -13.93
N VAL A 229 -6.89 -5.33 -13.31
CA VAL A 229 -7.80 -6.42 -13.71
C VAL A 229 -9.21 -6.19 -13.18
N ILE A 230 -9.39 -5.72 -11.95
CA ILE A 230 -10.70 -5.25 -11.44
C ILE A 230 -11.14 -4.04 -12.27
N GLY A 231 -10.22 -3.12 -12.61
CA GLY A 231 -10.49 -2.06 -13.57
C GLY A 231 -10.90 -2.56 -14.96
N LEU A 232 -10.29 -3.63 -15.47
CA LEU A 232 -10.69 -4.23 -16.75
C LEU A 232 -12.00 -5.03 -16.66
N TRP A 233 -12.30 -5.66 -15.51
CA TRP A 233 -13.41 -6.59 -15.34
C TRP A 233 -14.70 -5.91 -14.86
N THR A 234 -14.62 -4.88 -14.03
CA THR A 234 -15.79 -4.13 -13.54
C THR A 234 -16.22 -2.96 -14.43
N GLY A 235 -15.53 -2.71 -15.55
CA GLY A 235 -15.94 -1.68 -16.51
C GLY A 235 -15.82 -2.09 -17.98
N ALA A 236 -16.10 -3.37 -18.26
CA ALA A 236 -16.45 -3.85 -19.58
C ALA A 236 -17.98 -3.79 -19.84
N GLN A 237 -18.67 -2.78 -19.28
CA GLN A 237 -19.90 -2.31 -19.89
C GLN A 237 -19.63 -0.90 -20.42
N PRO A 238 -19.59 -0.70 -21.75
CA PRO A 238 -19.63 0.65 -22.28
C PRO A 238 -20.86 1.32 -21.67
N LEU A 239 -20.68 2.52 -21.10
CA LEU A 239 -21.81 3.40 -20.87
C LEU A 239 -22.46 3.54 -22.24
N SER A 240 -23.60 2.87 -22.44
CA SER A 240 -24.39 3.07 -23.63
C SER A 240 -24.66 4.56 -23.69
N GLU A 241 -24.18 5.21 -24.75
CA GLU A 241 -24.66 6.52 -25.16
C GLU A 241 -26.18 6.38 -25.29
N SER A 242 -26.90 6.77 -24.24
CA SER A 242 -28.30 7.11 -24.36
C SER A 242 -28.31 8.47 -25.06
N ASP A 243 -28.28 8.41 -26.39
CA ASP A 243 -28.70 9.53 -27.24
C ASP A 243 -30.12 9.93 -26.84
N GLY A 244 -30.21 11.14 -26.30
CA GLY A 244 -31.43 11.87 -25.94
C GLY A 244 -31.10 13.34 -25.77
#